data_AF-A0AAW2T1Q2-F1
#
_entry.id   AF-A0AAW2T1Q2-F1
#
_cell.length_a   1.000
_cell.length_b   1.000
_cell.length_c   1.000
_cell.angle_alpha   90.00
_cell.angle_beta   90.00
_cell.angle_gamma   90.00
#
_symmetry.space_group_name_H-M   'P 1'
#
loop_
_entity.id
_entity.type
_entity.pdbx_description
1 polymer ?
#
loop_
_entity_poly.entity_id
_entity_poly.type
_entity_poly.pdbx_seq_one_letter_code
_entity_poly.pdbx_strand_id
1 'polypeptide(L)'
;MIQNSEKGRAKEKYYLGKNKMCRGFQQNERERLKIKAFSTRLSASCSKNKPHLPDFLTLHYLPRINGSLMEINGSNLRPDSPAFVTLHRVLSRESSRGAVYASKERVAVCEGVKFEIYVGDVKVLKGIFRKDEGEKWKIDCKLDDFVEGVDDAEVFVAPEGPAAVMSEKMEMVADLRRRQRRRQSVVS
;
A
#
# COMPACT_ATOMS: atom_id res chain seq x y z
N MET A 1 7.55 -59.19 -51.13
CA MET A 1 7.70 -59.96 -49.86
C MET A 1 8.69 -59.20 -49.00
N ILE A 2 8.20 -58.46 -48.00
CA ILE A 2 8.15 -58.85 -46.56
C ILE A 2 9.56 -58.78 -45.95
N GLN A 3 9.90 -57.65 -45.30
CA GLN A 3 10.07 -57.45 -43.83
C GLN A 3 11.40 -58.04 -43.30
N ASN A 4 12.13 -57.53 -42.32
CA ASN A 4 12.13 -56.35 -41.43
C ASN A 4 13.46 -56.43 -40.64
N SER A 5 13.72 -55.44 -39.78
CA SER A 5 14.58 -55.49 -38.57
C SER A 5 16.05 -55.07 -38.76
N GLU A 6 16.68 -54.21 -37.98
CA GLU A 6 16.34 -53.15 -37.01
C GLU A 6 17.70 -52.64 -36.46
N LYS A 7 17.72 -51.45 -35.84
CA LYS A 7 18.79 -50.84 -35.02
C LYS A 7 19.95 -50.21 -35.83
N GLY A 8 20.26 -48.92 -35.72
CA GLY A 8 20.07 -47.96 -34.64
C GLY A 8 21.44 -47.45 -34.20
N ARG A 9 21.81 -46.20 -34.56
CA ARG A 9 22.83 -45.44 -33.82
C ARG A 9 22.72 -43.94 -34.05
N ALA A 10 22.45 -43.28 -32.93
CA ALA A 10 22.54 -41.89 -32.56
C ALA A 10 23.18 -40.90 -33.56
N LYS A 11 22.41 -39.89 -33.95
CA LYS A 11 22.95 -38.59 -34.34
C LYS A 11 23.08 -37.71 -33.11
N GLU A 12 24.31 -37.52 -32.70
CA GLU A 12 24.79 -36.56 -31.70
C GLU A 12 24.35 -35.15 -32.12
N LYS A 13 23.32 -34.61 -31.45
CA LYS A 13 22.90 -33.22 -31.60
C LYS A 13 23.55 -32.42 -30.49
N TYR A 14 24.52 -31.61 -30.87
CA TYR A 14 25.12 -30.58 -30.03
C TYR A 14 24.02 -29.73 -29.38
N TYR A 15 23.93 -29.81 -28.05
CA TYR A 15 23.14 -28.89 -27.25
C TYR A 15 23.85 -27.55 -27.24
N LEU A 16 23.46 -26.66 -28.17
CA LEU A 16 23.73 -25.24 -28.02
C LEU A 16 22.87 -24.77 -26.83
N GLY A 17 23.51 -24.68 -25.67
CA GLY A 17 22.93 -24.20 -24.43
C GLY A 17 22.24 -22.85 -24.70
N LYS A 18 20.91 -22.87 -24.70
CA LYS A 18 20.12 -21.65 -24.59
C LYS A 18 20.46 -21.03 -23.24
N ASN A 19 21.38 -20.08 -23.25
CA ASN A 19 21.56 -19.14 -22.15
C ASN A 19 20.19 -18.52 -21.90
N LYS A 20 19.51 -19.05 -20.88
CA LYS A 20 18.30 -18.52 -20.31
C LYS A 20 18.73 -17.22 -19.65
N MET A 21 18.77 -16.14 -20.42
CA MET A 21 18.95 -14.81 -19.87
C MET A 21 17.83 -14.62 -18.86
N CYS A 22 18.18 -14.59 -17.58
CA CYS A 22 17.31 -14.07 -16.54
C CYS A 22 17.02 -12.63 -16.96
N ARG A 23 15.85 -12.40 -17.57
CA ARG A 23 15.37 -11.03 -17.77
C ARG A 23 15.27 -10.44 -16.37
N GLY A 24 16.21 -9.56 -16.03
CA GLY A 24 16.06 -8.72 -14.86
C GLY A 24 14.67 -8.10 -14.91
N PHE A 25 14.00 -8.03 -13.77
CA PHE A 25 12.67 -7.46 -13.64
C PHE A 25 12.75 -5.97 -14.02
N GLN A 26 12.64 -5.65 -15.32
CA GLN A 26 12.62 -4.28 -15.80
C GLN A 26 11.27 -3.70 -15.38
N GLN A 27 11.26 -3.02 -14.24
CA GLN A 27 10.08 -2.28 -13.81
C GLN A 27 9.82 -1.19 -14.82
N ASN A 28 8.75 -1.38 -15.57
CA ASN A 28 8.35 -0.48 -16.64
C ASN A 28 7.83 0.80 -15.99
N GLU A 29 8.37 1.98 -16.33
CA GLU A 29 7.88 3.25 -15.78
C GLU A 29 6.39 3.48 -16.06
N ARG A 30 5.87 2.84 -17.12
CA ARG A 30 4.48 2.84 -17.55
C ARG A 30 3.54 2.10 -16.60
N GLU A 31 4.08 1.25 -15.73
CA GLU A 31 3.33 0.41 -14.79
C GLU A 31 3.31 1.00 -13.38
N ARG A 32 3.72 2.26 -13.19
CA ARG A 32 3.73 2.93 -11.89
C ARG A 32 2.43 3.68 -11.64
N LEU A 33 1.92 3.57 -10.42
CA LEU A 33 0.86 4.43 -9.93
C LEU A 33 1.44 5.80 -9.63
N LYS A 34 1.05 6.80 -10.42
CA LYS A 34 1.34 8.20 -10.14
C LYS A 34 0.21 8.77 -9.28
N ILE A 35 0.55 9.31 -8.13
CA ILE A 35 -0.34 9.84 -7.10
C ILE A 35 -0.15 11.35 -7.07
N LYS A 36 -1.25 12.11 -7.19
CA LYS A 36 -1.23 13.58 -7.06
C LYS A 36 -1.65 14.07 -5.69
N ALA A 37 -2.38 13.25 -4.93
CA ALA A 37 -2.76 13.56 -3.56
C ALA A 37 -3.01 12.27 -2.79
N PHE A 38 -2.60 12.30 -1.53
CA PHE A 38 -2.89 11.28 -0.55
C PHE A 38 -3.60 11.96 0.61
N SER A 39 -4.73 11.42 1.06
CA SER A 39 -5.43 11.95 2.23
C SER A 39 -5.97 10.85 3.14
N THR A 40 -6.21 11.20 4.39
CA THR A 40 -6.76 10.32 5.40
C THR A 40 -7.72 11.08 6.27
N ARG A 41 -8.90 10.51 6.50
CA ARG A 41 -9.92 11.05 7.37
C ARG A 41 -10.03 10.21 8.62
N LEU A 42 -9.86 10.82 9.77
CA LEU A 42 -10.13 10.22 11.07
C LEU A 42 -11.45 10.78 11.59
N SER A 43 -12.46 9.93 11.74
CA SER A 43 -13.80 10.32 12.19
C SER A 43 -14.01 9.97 13.65
N ALA A 44 -14.60 10.90 14.39
CA ALA A 44 -14.85 10.78 15.81
C ALA A 44 -16.34 10.66 16.10
N SER A 45 -16.71 9.90 17.14
CA SER A 45 -18.06 9.92 17.69
C SER A 45 -18.32 11.27 18.36
N CYS A 46 -19.59 11.68 18.40
CA CYS A 46 -20.05 12.81 19.20
C CYS A 46 -20.03 12.52 20.71
N SER A 47 -18.93 11.92 21.21
CA SER A 47 -18.71 11.72 22.64
C SER A 47 -18.32 13.05 23.29
N LYS A 48 -18.52 13.17 24.61
CA LYS A 48 -18.19 14.38 25.39
C LYS A 48 -16.69 14.75 25.29
N ASN A 49 -15.83 13.80 24.93
CA ASN A 49 -14.41 14.00 24.72
C ASN A 49 -14.12 14.00 23.21
N LYS A 50 -13.86 15.18 22.65
CA LYS A 50 -13.34 15.27 21.28
C LYS A 50 -11.93 14.68 21.27
N PRO A 51 -11.59 13.79 20.31
CA PRO A 51 -10.24 13.26 20.23
C PRO A 51 -9.25 14.41 20.00
N HIS A 52 -8.17 14.41 20.79
CA HIS A 52 -7.08 15.35 20.61
C HIS A 52 -6.24 14.91 19.40
N LEU A 53 -6.66 15.37 18.23
CA LEU A 53 -6.04 15.06 16.95
C LEU A 53 -4.95 16.11 16.60
N PRO A 54 -3.74 15.67 16.20
CA PRO A 54 -2.62 16.57 15.91
C PRO A 54 -2.84 17.39 14.62
N ASP A 55 -1.93 18.33 14.34
CA ASP A 55 -1.97 19.13 13.11
C ASP A 55 -1.37 18.41 11.90
N PHE A 56 -0.63 17.33 12.12
CA PHE A 56 -0.04 16.53 11.06
C PHE A 56 0.02 15.06 11.43
N LEU A 57 0.00 14.21 10.40
CA LEU A 57 0.31 12.78 10.48
C LEU A 57 1.55 12.49 9.65
N THR A 58 2.20 11.36 9.95
CA THR A 58 3.33 10.86 9.15
C THR A 58 2.86 9.71 8.29
N LEU A 59 3.00 9.86 6.97
CA LEU A 59 2.89 8.78 6.00
C LEU A 59 4.28 8.21 5.74
N HIS A 60 4.50 6.98 6.17
CA HIS A 60 5.78 6.29 6.13
C HIS A 60 5.75 5.18 5.08
N TYR A 61 6.56 5.30 4.03
CA TYR A 61 6.76 4.28 3.02
C TYR A 61 7.92 3.37 3.42
N LEU A 62 7.67 2.06 3.45
CA LEU A 62 8.63 1.07 3.92
C LEU A 62 9.75 0.79 2.89
N PRO A 63 10.91 0.28 3.33
CA PRO A 63 11.92 -0.29 2.45
C PRO A 63 11.36 -1.40 1.56
N ARG A 64 11.83 -1.43 0.32
CA ARG A 64 11.29 -2.21 -0.80
C ARG A 64 12.28 -3.31 -1.19
N ILE A 65 12.12 -4.47 -0.56
CA ILE A 65 13.00 -5.65 -0.78
C ILE A 65 12.99 -6.12 -2.24
N ASN A 66 11.89 -5.89 -2.97
CA ASN A 66 11.78 -6.22 -4.39
C ASN A 66 12.55 -5.26 -5.32
N GLY A 67 13.32 -4.31 -4.77
CA GLY A 67 14.06 -3.32 -5.54
C GLY A 67 13.16 -2.29 -6.23
N SER A 68 11.91 -2.14 -5.80
CA SER A 68 10.97 -1.27 -6.50
C SER A 68 11.32 0.21 -6.46
N LEU A 69 11.20 0.83 -7.64
CA LEU A 69 11.40 2.26 -7.83
C LEU A 69 10.25 3.02 -7.17
N MET A 70 10.61 4.13 -6.54
CA MET A 70 9.67 5.06 -5.95
C MET A 70 10.20 6.47 -6.14
N GLU A 71 9.30 7.40 -6.46
CA GLU A 71 9.64 8.82 -6.57
C GLU A 71 8.76 9.65 -5.64
N ILE A 72 9.32 10.71 -5.08
CA ILE A 72 8.59 11.78 -4.39
C ILE A 72 9.01 13.11 -5.02
N ASN A 73 8.03 13.88 -5.50
CA ASN A 73 8.22 15.16 -6.19
C ASN A 73 9.27 15.08 -7.32
N GLY A 74 9.28 13.97 -8.05
CA GLY A 74 10.22 13.70 -9.16
C GLY A 74 11.62 13.26 -8.73
N SER A 75 11.89 13.13 -7.42
CA SER A 75 13.16 12.62 -6.90
C SER A 75 13.08 11.12 -6.64
N ASN A 76 14.01 10.36 -7.23
CA ASN A 76 14.09 8.91 -7.04
C ASN A 76 14.62 8.53 -5.65
N LEU A 77 13.99 7.52 -5.04
CA LEU A 77 14.34 7.00 -3.72
C LEU A 77 14.97 5.61 -3.82
N ARG A 78 16.06 5.41 -3.08
CA ARG A 78 16.73 4.10 -3.03
C ARG A 78 15.81 3.04 -2.41
N PRO A 79 15.68 1.84 -3.01
CA PRO A 79 14.78 0.79 -2.54
C PRO A 79 14.98 0.38 -1.08
N ASP A 80 16.22 0.39 -0.59
CA ASP A 80 16.59 0.04 0.79
C ASP A 80 16.24 1.12 1.83
N SER A 81 15.88 2.31 1.37
CA SER A 81 15.63 3.46 2.23
C SER A 81 14.11 3.69 2.42
N PRO A 82 13.66 3.96 3.64
CA PRO A 82 12.29 4.42 3.88
C PRO A 82 12.10 5.83 3.31
N ALA A 83 10.85 6.23 3.17
CA ALA A 83 10.50 7.60 2.82
C ALA A 83 9.33 8.10 3.64
N PHE A 84 9.28 9.41 3.86
CA PHE A 84 8.30 10.03 4.74
C PHE A 84 7.62 11.19 4.00
N VAL A 85 6.32 11.28 4.18
CA VAL A 85 5.46 12.36 3.68
C VAL A 85 4.63 12.88 4.83
N THR A 86 4.54 14.20 4.97
CA THR A 86 3.70 14.81 6.00
C THR A 86 2.28 15.00 5.47
N LEU A 87 1.28 14.46 6.17
CA LEU A 87 -0.12 14.73 5.90
C LEU A 87 -0.59 15.87 6.81
N HIS A 88 -0.83 17.05 6.25
CA HIS A 88 -1.26 18.21 7.02
C HIS A 88 -2.77 18.20 7.24
N ARG A 89 -3.19 18.59 8.44
CA ARG A 89 -4.59 18.75 8.78
C ARG A 89 -5.22 19.83 7.90
N VAL A 90 -6.29 19.45 7.19
CA VAL A 90 -7.09 20.33 6.35
C VAL A 90 -8.10 21.03 7.24
N LEU A 91 -8.02 22.35 7.31
CA LEU A 91 -9.02 23.18 8.00
C LEU A 91 -10.30 23.19 7.17
N SER A 92 -11.30 22.41 7.58
CA SER A 92 -12.64 22.44 6.99
C SER A 92 -13.66 22.93 8.01
N ARG A 93 -14.49 23.90 7.60
CA ARG A 93 -15.61 24.40 8.41
C ARG A 93 -16.65 23.33 8.73
N GLU A 94 -16.68 22.24 7.97
CA GLU A 94 -17.63 21.13 8.11
C GLU A 94 -17.12 19.96 8.96
N SER A 95 -15.86 19.98 9.44
CA SER A 95 -15.26 18.84 10.16
C SER A 95 -15.67 18.77 11.64
N SER A 96 -16.96 18.86 11.93
CA SER A 96 -17.49 18.76 13.30
C SER A 96 -17.29 17.37 13.92
N ARG A 97 -17.04 16.34 13.10
CA ARG A 97 -16.93 14.92 13.50
C ARG A 97 -15.58 14.28 13.18
N GLY A 98 -14.49 15.04 13.22
CA GLY A 98 -13.14 14.48 12.99
C GLY A 98 -12.17 15.44 12.33
N ALA A 99 -11.11 14.89 11.74
CA ALA A 99 -10.11 15.64 10.99
C ALA A 99 -9.78 14.93 9.66
N VAL A 100 -9.51 15.74 8.63
CA VAL A 100 -8.98 15.28 7.35
C VAL A 100 -7.53 15.73 7.28
N TYR A 101 -6.65 14.86 6.84
CA TYR A 101 -5.23 15.12 6.62
C TYR A 101 -4.89 14.86 5.18
N ALA A 102 -4.06 15.68 4.57
CA ALA A 102 -3.71 15.52 3.17
C ALA A 102 -2.27 15.97 2.87
N SER A 103 -1.67 15.34 1.86
CA SER A 103 -0.48 15.83 1.19
C SER A 103 -0.76 16.05 -0.29
N LYS A 104 -0.08 17.06 -0.84
CA LYS A 104 -0.05 17.37 -2.28
C LYS A 104 1.24 16.90 -2.94
N GLU A 105 2.10 16.20 -2.21
CA GLU A 105 3.31 15.63 -2.77
C GLU A 105 2.95 14.63 -3.87
N ARG A 106 3.67 14.73 -4.99
CA ARG A 106 3.50 13.81 -6.11
C ARG A 106 4.34 12.57 -5.86
N VAL A 107 3.70 11.41 -5.84
CA VAL A 107 4.38 10.15 -5.53
C VAL A 107 4.20 9.18 -6.69
N ALA A 108 5.27 8.55 -7.17
CA ALA A 108 5.17 7.43 -8.09
C ALA A 108 5.55 6.14 -7.34
N VAL A 109 4.66 5.16 -7.32
CA VAL A 109 4.88 3.86 -6.66
C VAL A 109 4.66 2.69 -7.60
N CYS A 110 5.41 1.61 -7.39
CA CYS A 110 5.14 0.32 -8.01
C CYS A 110 4.13 -0.50 -7.18
N GLU A 111 3.66 -1.60 -7.77
CA GLU A 111 2.85 -2.57 -7.05
C GLU A 111 3.66 -3.21 -5.91
N GLY A 112 2.98 -3.44 -4.79
CA GLY A 112 3.55 -4.06 -3.61
C GLY A 112 4.26 -3.08 -2.67
N VAL A 113 4.36 -1.79 -3.03
CA VAL A 113 4.85 -0.76 -2.11
C VAL A 113 3.91 -0.67 -0.91
N LYS A 114 4.49 -0.75 0.29
CA LYS A 114 3.78 -0.69 1.57
C LYS A 114 3.94 0.68 2.19
N PHE A 115 2.91 1.12 2.89
CA PHE A 115 2.92 2.35 3.65
C PHE A 115 2.28 2.15 5.02
N GLU A 116 2.60 3.05 5.93
CA GLU A 116 2.10 3.12 7.29
C GLU A 116 1.69 4.56 7.61
N ILE A 117 0.67 4.74 8.43
CA ILE A 117 0.23 6.07 8.90
C ILE A 117 0.39 6.11 10.40
N TYR A 118 1.03 7.18 10.86
CA TYR A 118 1.34 7.43 12.26
C TYR A 118 0.65 8.68 12.79
N VAL A 119 0.13 8.57 14.01
CA VAL A 119 -0.38 9.68 14.82
C VAL A 119 0.61 9.85 15.98
N GLY A 120 1.49 10.85 15.89
CA GLY A 120 2.68 10.89 16.75
C GLY A 120 3.54 9.64 16.53
N ASP A 121 3.85 8.92 17.60
CA ASP A 121 4.64 7.68 17.55
C ASP A 121 3.79 6.41 17.40
N VAL A 122 2.46 6.54 17.35
CA VAL A 122 1.54 5.41 17.27
C VAL A 122 1.22 5.10 15.80
N LYS A 123 1.58 3.89 15.36
CA LYS A 123 1.16 3.38 14.05
C LYS A 123 -0.31 2.99 14.10
N VAL A 124 -1.16 3.73 13.41
CA VAL A 124 -2.60 3.48 13.43
C VAL A 124 -3.05 2.58 12.27
N LEU A 125 -2.32 2.62 11.16
CA LEU A 125 -2.76 1.98 9.92
C LEU A 125 -1.56 1.56 9.09
N LYS A 126 -1.74 0.46 8.35
CA LYS A 126 -0.82 0.02 7.30
C LYS A 126 -1.59 -0.29 6.04
N GLY A 127 -0.98 -0.05 4.89
CA GLY A 127 -1.57 -0.37 3.62
C GLY A 127 -0.55 -0.79 2.57
N ILE A 128 -1.06 -1.28 1.45
CA ILE A 128 -0.26 -1.73 0.32
C ILE A 128 -0.98 -1.39 -0.99
N PHE A 129 -0.21 -0.88 -1.96
CA PHE A 129 -0.72 -0.64 -3.32
C PHE A 129 -0.69 -1.95 -4.09
N ARG A 130 -1.82 -2.32 -4.69
CA ARG A 130 -1.97 -3.54 -5.49
C ARG A 130 -2.74 -3.28 -6.75
N LYS A 131 -2.65 -4.20 -7.69
CA LYS A 131 -3.60 -4.31 -8.78
C LYS A 131 -4.61 -5.42 -8.50
N ASP A 132 -5.81 -5.29 -9.04
CA ASP A 132 -6.76 -6.39 -9.12
C ASP A 132 -6.53 -7.24 -10.39
N GLU A 133 -7.38 -8.25 -10.60
CA GLU A 133 -7.30 -9.13 -11.78
C GLU A 133 -7.45 -8.37 -13.11
N GLY A 134 -8.04 -7.17 -13.09
CA GLY A 134 -8.20 -6.29 -14.24
C GLY A 134 -7.07 -5.26 -14.39
N GLU A 135 -5.93 -5.46 -13.73
CA GLU A 135 -4.80 -4.53 -13.70
C GLU A 135 -5.13 -3.14 -13.12
N LYS A 136 -6.25 -3.01 -12.41
CA LYS A 136 -6.71 -1.75 -11.85
C LYS A 136 -6.13 -1.55 -10.46
N TRP A 137 -5.60 -0.37 -10.22
CA TRP A 137 -5.03 -0.02 -8.92
C TRP A 137 -6.09 -0.04 -7.82
N LYS A 138 -5.69 -0.60 -6.68
CA LYS A 138 -6.42 -0.59 -5.42
C LYS A 138 -5.45 -0.41 -4.26
N ILE A 139 -6.01 -0.02 -3.12
CA ILE A 139 -5.35 -0.05 -1.82
C ILE A 139 -5.97 -1.19 -1.00
N ASP A 140 -5.16 -1.86 -0.18
CA ASP A 140 -5.60 -2.78 0.87
C ASP A 140 -5.00 -2.28 2.18
N CYS A 141 -5.87 -1.89 3.11
CA CYS A 141 -5.54 -1.21 4.35
C CYS A 141 -6.01 -2.04 5.54
N LYS A 142 -5.20 -2.01 6.60
CA LYS A 142 -5.50 -2.67 7.86
C LYS A 142 -5.17 -1.75 9.01
N LEU A 143 -6.00 -1.78 10.03
CA LEU A 143 -5.71 -1.13 11.30
C LEU A 143 -4.56 -1.86 11.99
N ASP A 144 -3.68 -1.10 12.59
CA ASP A 144 -2.60 -1.65 13.42
C ASP A 144 -2.86 -1.33 14.89
N ASP A 145 -3.20 -0.08 15.20
CA ASP A 145 -3.61 0.38 16.51
C ASP A 145 -4.82 1.35 16.39
N PHE A 146 -5.31 1.86 17.53
CA PHE A 146 -6.43 2.79 17.59
C PHE A 146 -6.02 4.13 18.19
N VAL A 147 -6.79 5.17 17.85
CA VAL A 147 -6.70 6.48 18.50
C VAL A 147 -7.93 6.64 19.37
N GLU A 148 -7.74 7.00 20.64
CA GLU A 148 -8.87 7.22 21.54
C GLU A 148 -9.80 8.31 20.98
N GLY A 149 -11.11 8.02 20.97
CA GLY A 149 -12.14 8.91 20.45
C GLY A 149 -12.28 8.92 18.92
N VAL A 150 -11.53 8.10 18.19
CA VAL A 150 -11.70 7.89 16.74
C VAL A 150 -12.42 6.57 16.49
N ASP A 151 -13.53 6.64 15.76
CA ASP A 151 -14.37 5.49 15.42
C ASP A 151 -13.97 4.85 14.09
N ASP A 152 -13.65 5.69 13.10
CA ASP A 152 -13.37 5.27 11.72
C ASP A 152 -12.12 5.96 11.19
N ALA A 153 -11.36 5.24 10.37
CA ALA A 153 -10.32 5.80 9.52
C ALA A 153 -10.62 5.49 8.05
N GLU A 154 -10.43 6.47 7.18
CA GLU A 154 -10.62 6.31 5.75
C GLU A 154 -9.42 6.87 5.00
N VAL A 155 -8.81 6.06 4.14
CA VAL A 155 -7.67 6.47 3.30
C VAL A 155 -8.17 6.75 1.91
N PHE A 156 -7.72 7.85 1.31
CA PHE A 156 -8.01 8.22 -0.08
C PHE A 156 -6.71 8.45 -0.84
N VAL A 157 -6.65 7.90 -2.05
CA VAL A 157 -5.52 8.06 -2.96
C VAL A 157 -6.05 8.55 -4.30
N ALA A 158 -5.66 9.77 -4.67
CA ALA A 158 -6.01 10.35 -5.94
C ALA A 158 -4.86 10.13 -6.94
N PRO A 159 -5.05 9.30 -7.98
CA PRO A 159 -4.05 9.14 -9.03
C PRO A 159 -3.96 10.37 -9.94
N GLU A 160 -2.84 10.49 -10.65
CA GLU A 160 -2.70 11.36 -11.82
C GLU A 160 -3.43 10.76 -13.03
N GLY A 161 -4.07 11.60 -13.83
CA GLY A 161 -4.78 11.17 -15.04
C GLY A 161 -6.23 10.72 -14.78
N PRO A 162 -6.78 9.87 -15.68
CA PRO A 162 -8.21 9.53 -15.69
C PRO A 162 -8.60 8.41 -14.70
N ALA A 163 -7.63 7.83 -13.98
CA ALA A 163 -7.92 6.77 -13.03
C ALA A 163 -8.81 7.29 -11.87
N ALA A 164 -9.72 6.43 -11.41
CA ALA A 164 -10.64 6.77 -10.32
C ALA A 164 -9.86 6.93 -9.00
N VAL A 165 -10.39 7.77 -8.11
CA VAL A 165 -9.90 7.86 -6.72
C VAL A 165 -10.12 6.51 -6.05
N MET A 166 -9.08 6.02 -5.38
CA MET A 166 -9.17 4.82 -4.55
C MET A 166 -9.46 5.24 -3.12
N SER A 167 -10.33 4.50 -2.43
CA SER A 167 -10.65 4.75 -1.03
C SER A 167 -10.90 3.47 -0.27
N GLU A 168 -10.54 3.46 1.00
CA GLU A 168 -10.79 2.32 1.89
C GLU A 168 -11.07 2.81 3.31
N LYS A 169 -12.22 2.37 3.85
CA LYS A 169 -12.70 2.73 5.18
C LYS A 169 -12.51 1.55 6.14
N MET A 170 -12.06 1.84 7.35
CA MET A 170 -11.86 0.89 8.44
C MET A 170 -12.52 1.39 9.73
N GLU A 171 -13.21 0.48 10.43
CA GLU A 171 -13.84 0.73 11.73
C GLU A 171 -12.87 0.41 12.88
N MET A 172 -12.30 1.44 13.52
CA MET A 172 -11.31 1.30 14.59
C MET A 172 -11.86 0.62 15.85
N VAL A 173 -12.99 1.11 16.36
CA VAL A 173 -13.56 0.62 17.62
C VAL A 173 -14.07 -0.82 17.49
N ALA A 174 -14.66 -1.16 16.34
CA ALA A 174 -15.13 -2.52 16.09
C ALA A 174 -13.97 -3.52 16.03
N ASP A 175 -12.86 -3.15 15.38
CA ASP A 175 -11.67 -4.00 15.30
C ASP A 175 -11.01 -4.21 16.67
N LEU A 176 -10.89 -3.15 17.49
CA LEU A 176 -10.40 -3.25 18.86
C LEU A 176 -11.21 -4.25 19.69
N ARG A 177 -12.55 -4.14 19.64
CA ARG A 177 -13.45 -5.06 20.36
C ARG A 177 -13.29 -6.51 19.89
N ARG A 178 -13.14 -6.74 18.58
CA ARG A 178 -12.89 -8.07 18.02
C ARG A 178 -11.57 -8.65 18.53
N ARG A 179 -10.49 -7.85 18.58
CA ARG A 179 -9.18 -8.28 19.10
C ARG A 179 -9.23 -8.60 20.59
N GLN A 180 -9.90 -7.79 21.40
CA GLN A 180 -10.06 -8.03 22.84
C GLN A 180 -10.78 -9.36 23.12
N ARG A 181 -11.89 -9.64 22.42
CA ARG A 181 -12.62 -10.91 22.57
C ARG A 181 -11.76 -12.12 22.21
N ARG A 182 -10.98 -12.05 21.13
CA ARG A 182 -10.06 -13.13 20.72
C ARG A 182 -8.98 -13.40 21.77
N ARG A 183 -8.48 -12.36 22.45
CA ARG A 183 -7.49 -12.53 23.52
C ARG A 183 -8.10 -13.21 24.74
N GLN A 184 -9.33 -12.88 25.10
CA GLN A 184 -10.02 -13.50 26.24
C GLN A 184 -10.34 -14.98 25.99
N SER A 185 -10.68 -15.38 24.76
CA SER A 185 -10.98 -16.77 24.41
C SER A 185 -9.77 -17.70 24.30
N VAL A 186 -8.54 -17.16 24.27
CA VAL A 186 -7.29 -17.96 24.23
C VAL A 186 -6.72 -18.17 25.63
N VAL A 187 -7.24 -17.44 26.63
CA VAL A 187 -6.80 -17.49 28.04
C VAL A 187 -7.82 -18.25 28.92
N SER A 188 -8.92 -18.73 28.32
CA SER A 188 -9.95 -19.57 28.97
C SER A 188 -9.81 -21.02 28.49
#